data_AF-A0A8C6XIX8-F1
#
_entry.id   AF-A0A8C6XIX8-F1
#
_cell.length_a   1.000
_cell.length_b   1.000
_cell.length_c   1.000
_cell.angle_alpha   90.00
_cell.angle_beta   90.00
_cell.angle_gamma   90.00
#
_symmetry.space_group_name_H-M   'P 1'
#
loop_
_entity.id
_entity.type
_entity.pdbx_description
1 polymer ?
#
loop_
_entity_poly.entity_id
_entity_poly.type
_entity_poly.pdbx_seq_one_letter_code
_entity_poly.pdbx_strand_id
1 'polypeptide(L)'
;MELADGVVYQEDPGGPGPAMMSERVSGLAGSIYREFERLIGRYDEEVVAELMPLVVAVLENLDSVCAHSQETSVELELLRDDNEQLLTQYEREKALRKQAEEKFIEFEDSQEQEKKEIQIRVEALESQTRQLELKAKNYADQISRLEEREAELKKEYNALHSRHTEMIHNYMEHLERAKFHQLTGGEQPEPIMHNRIRKEPPISLGIFPLPPGDALVTPDTQRGSVETPGSDSWKFRELSQPRSRTSLKVKELFQLSQ
;
A
#
# COMPACT_ATOMS: atom_id res chain seq x y z
N MET A 1 -16.30 22.12 -12.68
CA MET A 1 -16.70 23.44 -12.17
C MET A 1 -16.55 24.38 -13.34
N GLU A 2 -17.65 24.57 -14.07
CA GLU A 2 -17.72 25.57 -15.13
C GLU A 2 -17.64 26.95 -14.48
N LEU A 3 -16.69 27.76 -14.89
CA LEU A 3 -16.79 29.19 -14.75
C LEU A 3 -16.63 29.75 -16.15
N ALA A 4 -17.79 30.05 -16.73
CA ALA A 4 -17.91 31.02 -17.80
C ALA A 4 -17.30 32.33 -17.32
N ASP A 5 -16.35 32.86 -18.08
CA ASP A 5 -16.06 34.29 -18.05
C ASP A 5 -16.07 34.76 -19.50
N GLY A 6 -17.28 35.10 -19.94
CA GLY A 6 -17.52 35.76 -21.20
C GLY A 6 -17.02 37.19 -21.08
N VAL A 7 -15.78 37.43 -21.48
CA VAL A 7 -15.31 38.77 -21.80
C VAL A 7 -15.99 39.16 -23.11
N VAL A 8 -17.18 39.73 -22.98
CA VAL A 8 -17.87 40.42 -24.05
C VAL A 8 -17.06 41.70 -24.31
N TYR A 9 -16.17 41.65 -25.29
CA TYR A 9 -15.72 42.86 -25.97
C TYR A 9 -16.94 43.43 -26.70
N GLN A 10 -17.74 44.21 -25.97
CA GLN A 10 -18.71 45.08 -26.58
C GLN A 10 -17.91 46.26 -27.13
N GLU A 11 -17.46 46.14 -28.37
CA GLU A 11 -17.07 47.33 -29.13
C GLU A 11 -18.27 48.27 -29.14
N ASP A 12 -18.12 49.41 -28.47
CA ASP A 12 -19.05 50.52 -28.60
C ASP A 12 -18.91 51.11 -30.01
N PRO A 13 -19.96 51.10 -30.86
CA PRO A 13 -19.95 51.78 -32.15
C PRO A 13 -20.26 53.26 -31.91
N GLY A 14 -19.39 53.93 -31.16
CA GLY A 14 -19.42 55.35 -30.88
C GLY A 14 -18.14 55.98 -31.42
N GLY A 15 -18.03 56.08 -32.74
CA GLY A 15 -16.88 56.71 -33.41
C GLY A 15 -16.55 58.06 -32.77
N PRO A 16 -15.26 58.44 -32.74
CA PRO A 16 -14.83 59.63 -32.01
C PRO A 16 -15.56 60.84 -32.61
N GLY A 17 -16.45 61.45 -31.82
CA GLY A 17 -16.84 62.83 -32.04
C GLY A 17 -15.58 63.69 -32.15
N PRO A 18 -15.65 64.87 -32.81
CA PRO A 18 -14.47 65.67 -33.11
C PRO A 18 -13.64 65.79 -31.83
N ALA A 19 -12.45 65.18 -31.86
CA ALA A 19 -11.53 65.18 -30.74
C ALA A 19 -11.46 66.63 -30.25
N MET A 20 -11.92 66.87 -29.02
CA MET A 20 -11.97 68.23 -28.48
C MET A 20 -10.54 68.75 -28.54
N MET A 21 -10.30 69.81 -29.32
CA MET A 21 -8.95 70.37 -29.48
C MET A 21 -8.35 70.57 -28.09
N SER A 22 -7.09 70.20 -27.95
CA SER A 22 -6.35 70.37 -26.71
C SER A 22 -6.54 71.79 -26.19
N GLU A 23 -6.95 71.94 -24.94
CA GLU A 23 -7.23 73.25 -24.33
C GLU A 23 -6.02 74.20 -24.45
N ARG A 24 -4.81 73.63 -24.46
CA ARG A 24 -3.55 74.34 -24.68
C ARG A 24 -3.40 74.81 -26.13
N VAL A 25 -3.79 73.99 -27.11
CA VAL A 25 -3.73 74.34 -28.55
C VAL A 25 -4.81 75.36 -28.90
N SER A 26 -6.01 75.24 -28.33
CA SER A 26 -7.08 76.22 -28.47
C SER A 26 -6.71 77.59 -27.87
N GLY A 27 -6.10 77.61 -26.68
CA GLY A 27 -5.61 78.85 -26.05
C GLY A 27 -4.47 79.51 -26.84
N LEU A 28 -3.59 78.72 -27.44
CA LEU A 28 -2.52 79.22 -28.32
C LEU A 28 -3.10 79.76 -29.63
N ALA A 29 -4.01 79.04 -30.26
CA ALA A 29 -4.73 79.46 -31.45
C ALA A 29 -5.41 80.81 -31.21
N GLY A 30 -6.22 80.94 -30.14
CA GLY A 30 -6.89 82.19 -29.80
C GLY A 30 -5.93 83.37 -29.55
N SER A 31 -4.74 83.09 -29.02
CA SER A 31 -3.71 84.13 -28.83
C SER A 31 -3.07 84.56 -30.15
N ILE A 32 -2.81 83.62 -31.06
CA ILE A 32 -2.23 83.89 -32.38
C ILE A 32 -3.24 84.63 -33.28
N TYR A 33 -4.50 84.19 -33.33
CA TYR A 33 -5.55 84.84 -34.12
C TYR A 33 -5.79 86.29 -33.67
N ARG A 34 -5.75 86.57 -32.36
CA ARG A 34 -5.86 87.93 -31.82
C ARG A 34 -4.69 88.85 -32.23
N GLU A 35 -3.49 88.31 -32.38
CA GLU A 35 -2.36 89.07 -32.90
C GLU A 35 -2.48 89.29 -34.41
N PHE A 36 -2.99 88.32 -35.17
CA PHE A 36 -3.30 88.49 -36.59
C PHE A 36 -4.37 89.56 -36.84
N GLU A 37 -5.45 89.59 -36.04
CA GLU A 37 -6.43 90.68 -36.11
C GLU A 37 -5.80 92.07 -35.92
N ARG A 38 -4.84 92.19 -34.99
CA ARG A 38 -4.11 93.45 -34.76
C ARG A 38 -3.21 93.81 -35.95
N LEU A 39 -2.60 92.83 -36.60
CA LEU A 39 -1.73 93.03 -37.78
C LEU A 39 -2.56 93.49 -38.99
N ILE A 40 -3.67 92.83 -39.25
CA ILE A 40 -4.62 93.18 -40.34
C ILE A 40 -5.14 94.60 -40.14
N GLY A 41 -5.49 94.99 -38.90
CA GLY A 41 -5.95 96.34 -38.59
C GLY A 41 -4.91 97.46 -38.78
N ARG A 42 -3.62 97.13 -38.94
CA ARG A 42 -2.52 98.09 -39.12
C ARG A 42 -1.94 98.09 -40.53
N TYR A 43 -1.97 96.95 -41.23
CA TYR A 43 -1.23 96.73 -42.47
C TYR A 43 -2.04 96.03 -43.58
N ASP A 44 -3.36 95.90 -43.42
CA ASP A 44 -4.28 95.17 -44.30
C ASP A 44 -4.07 93.63 -44.31
N GLU A 45 -5.00 92.93 -44.97
CA GLU A 45 -5.12 91.47 -44.93
C GLU A 45 -4.01 90.74 -45.71
N GLU A 46 -3.47 91.36 -46.76
CA GLU A 46 -2.48 90.71 -47.64
C GLU A 46 -1.19 90.30 -46.92
N VAL A 47 -0.85 90.98 -45.82
CA VAL A 47 0.36 90.67 -45.03
C VAL A 47 0.27 89.31 -44.34
N VAL A 48 -0.94 88.80 -44.08
CA VAL A 48 -1.17 87.53 -43.36
C VAL A 48 -1.66 86.42 -44.29
N ALA A 49 -2.03 86.73 -45.54
CA ALA A 49 -2.69 85.81 -46.46
C ALA A 49 -1.93 84.49 -46.68
N GLU A 50 -0.60 84.54 -46.81
CA GLU A 50 0.23 83.33 -46.97
C GLU A 50 0.62 82.68 -45.64
N LEU A 51 0.66 83.45 -44.55
CA LEU A 51 1.10 82.97 -43.23
C LEU A 51 -0.02 82.24 -42.48
N MET A 52 -1.26 82.69 -42.64
CA MET A 52 -2.44 82.11 -42.02
C MET A 52 -2.59 80.60 -42.26
N PRO A 53 -2.55 80.08 -43.51
CA PRO A 53 -2.67 78.64 -43.76
C PRO A 53 -1.53 77.82 -43.15
N LEU A 54 -0.31 78.39 -43.06
CA LEU A 54 0.82 77.72 -42.39
C LEU A 54 0.60 77.60 -40.89
N VAL A 55 0.10 78.66 -40.24
CA VAL A 55 -0.21 78.64 -38.81
C VAL A 55 -1.37 77.70 -38.50
N VAL A 56 -2.42 77.70 -39.33
CA VAL A 56 -3.52 76.74 -39.23
C VAL A 56 -2.98 75.31 -39.31
N ALA A 57 -2.18 75.00 -40.33
CA ALA A 57 -1.59 73.68 -40.49
C ALA A 57 -0.70 73.28 -39.30
N VAL A 58 0.07 74.21 -38.71
CA VAL A 58 0.87 73.93 -37.52
C VAL A 58 -0.01 73.65 -36.30
N LEU A 59 -1.10 74.41 -36.10
CA LEU A 59 -2.04 74.20 -35.00
C LEU A 59 -2.80 72.89 -35.13
N GLU A 60 -3.25 72.54 -36.34
CA GLU A 60 -3.90 71.26 -36.64
C GLU A 60 -2.94 70.07 -36.41
N ASN A 61 -1.69 70.18 -36.85
CA ASN A 61 -0.68 69.15 -36.60
C ASN A 61 -0.36 69.00 -35.10
N LEU A 62 -0.27 70.12 -34.37
CA LEU A 62 -0.04 70.09 -32.92
C LEU A 62 -1.21 69.44 -32.19
N ASP A 63 -2.44 69.75 -32.59
CA ASP A 63 -3.65 69.15 -32.03
C ASP A 63 -3.72 67.64 -32.29
N SER A 64 -3.41 67.22 -33.52
CA SER A 64 -3.30 65.82 -33.90
C SER A 64 -2.27 65.06 -33.07
N VAL A 65 -1.08 65.64 -32.86
CA VAL A 65 -0.04 65.06 -32.01
C VAL A 65 -0.48 65.00 -30.54
N CYS A 66 -1.19 66.01 -30.03
CA CYS A 66 -1.76 65.98 -28.69
C CYS A 66 -2.81 64.88 -28.54
N ALA A 67 -3.70 64.70 -29.51
CA ALA A 67 -4.71 63.66 -29.49
C ALA A 67 -4.07 62.26 -29.48
N HIS A 68 -3.08 62.02 -30.35
CA HIS A 68 -2.37 60.74 -30.40
C HIS A 68 -1.52 60.49 -29.14
N SER A 69 -0.95 61.54 -28.55
CA SER A 69 -0.26 61.43 -27.26
C SER A 69 -1.21 61.07 -26.11
N GLN A 70 -2.45 61.55 -26.14
CA GLN A 70 -3.45 61.20 -25.13
C GLN A 70 -3.93 59.77 -25.31
N GLU A 71 -4.19 59.34 -26.55
CA GLU A 71 -4.57 57.98 -26.90
C GLU A 71 -3.52 56.96 -26.43
N THR A 72 -2.26 57.19 -26.77
CA THR A 72 -1.14 56.34 -26.32
C THR A 72 -0.96 56.34 -24.81
N SER A 73 -1.24 57.46 -24.13
CA SER A 73 -1.23 57.51 -22.66
C SER A 73 -2.31 56.62 -22.04
N VAL A 74 -3.51 56.59 -22.64
CA VAL A 74 -4.61 55.72 -22.17
C VAL A 74 -4.30 54.26 -22.44
N GLU A 75 -3.77 53.93 -23.63
CA GLU A 75 -3.34 52.57 -23.96
C GLU A 75 -2.27 52.06 -22.98
N LEU A 76 -1.28 52.90 -22.64
CA LEU A 76 -0.28 52.56 -21.65
C LEU A 76 -0.88 52.30 -20.26
N GLU A 77 -1.90 53.05 -19.86
CA GLU A 77 -2.58 52.84 -18.57
C GLU A 77 -3.33 51.49 -18.56
N LEU A 78 -4.07 51.18 -19.64
CA LEU A 78 -4.74 49.88 -19.79
C LEU A 78 -3.75 48.70 -19.74
N LEU A 79 -2.64 48.81 -20.47
CA LEU A 79 -1.60 47.77 -20.46
C LEU A 79 -0.95 47.62 -19.07
N ARG A 80 -0.84 48.70 -18.30
CA ARG A 80 -0.33 48.64 -16.92
C ARG A 80 -1.30 47.92 -16.00
N ASP A 81 -2.60 48.21 -16.11
CA ASP A 81 -3.65 47.55 -15.33
C ASP A 81 -3.72 46.05 -15.66
N ASP A 82 -3.67 45.69 -16.94
CA ASP A 82 -3.63 44.29 -17.38
C ASP A 82 -2.38 43.56 -16.84
N ASN A 83 -1.23 44.24 -16.81
CA ASN A 83 0.00 43.67 -16.25
C ASN A 83 -0.12 43.42 -14.74
N GLU A 84 -0.74 44.34 -13.99
CA GLU A 84 -0.98 44.19 -12.56
C GLU A 84 -1.94 43.01 -12.26
N GLN A 85 -2.98 42.85 -13.08
CA GLN A 85 -3.87 41.70 -12.98
C GLN A 85 -3.13 40.39 -13.27
N LEU A 86 -2.32 40.35 -14.34
CA LEU A 86 -1.50 39.18 -14.68
C LEU A 86 -0.52 38.82 -13.57
N LEU A 87 0.12 39.82 -12.94
CA LEU A 87 1.00 39.60 -11.79
C LEU A 87 0.26 38.98 -10.61
N THR A 88 -0.92 39.52 -10.27
CA THR A 88 -1.76 38.98 -9.18
C THR A 88 -2.17 37.53 -9.44
N GLN A 89 -2.57 37.21 -10.68
CA GLN A 89 -2.91 35.84 -11.08
C GLN A 89 -1.69 34.91 -11.01
N TYR A 90 -0.54 35.36 -11.52
CA TYR A 90 0.71 34.61 -11.45
C TYR A 90 1.11 34.29 -10.01
N GLU A 91 1.01 35.25 -9.09
CA GLU A 91 1.33 35.02 -7.68
C GLU A 91 0.37 34.03 -7.02
N ARG A 92 -0.92 34.11 -7.32
CA ARG A 92 -1.93 33.15 -6.85
C ARG A 92 -1.62 31.73 -7.35
N GLU A 93 -1.35 31.57 -8.64
CA GLU A 93 -1.03 30.27 -9.24
C GLU A 93 0.28 29.71 -8.68
N LYS A 94 1.30 30.56 -8.51
CA LYS A 94 2.56 30.20 -7.86
C LYS A 94 2.34 29.68 -6.44
N ALA A 95 1.46 30.32 -5.66
CA ALA A 95 1.13 29.88 -4.31
C ALA A 95 0.39 28.53 -4.31
N LEU A 96 -0.59 28.35 -5.22
CA LEU A 96 -1.31 27.08 -5.38
C LEU A 96 -0.37 25.94 -5.80
N ARG A 97 0.54 26.20 -6.75
CA ARG A 97 1.57 25.24 -7.16
C ARG A 97 2.43 24.81 -5.99
N LYS A 98 2.93 25.77 -5.20
CA LYS A 98 3.75 25.49 -4.02
C LYS A 98 3.00 24.64 -2.99
N GLN A 99 1.73 24.96 -2.73
CA GLN A 99 0.91 24.16 -1.81
C GLN A 99 0.67 22.74 -2.33
N ALA A 100 0.45 22.57 -3.65
CA ALA A 100 0.27 21.26 -4.25
C ALA A 100 1.57 20.42 -4.17
N GLU A 101 2.72 21.03 -4.38
CA GLU A 101 4.03 20.40 -4.24
C GLU A 101 4.29 19.92 -2.80
N GLU A 102 4.00 20.77 -1.80
CA GLU A 102 4.13 20.42 -0.38
C GLU A 102 3.24 19.22 0.00
N LYS A 103 1.98 19.23 -0.43
CA LYS A 103 1.07 18.08 -0.23
C LYS A 103 1.55 16.81 -0.91
N PHE A 104 2.18 16.93 -2.08
CA PHE A 104 2.71 15.79 -2.80
C PHE A 104 3.87 15.14 -2.05
N ILE A 105 4.78 15.95 -1.49
CA ILE A 105 5.89 15.47 -0.66
C ILE A 105 5.36 14.76 0.59
N GLU A 106 4.42 15.37 1.32
CA GLU A 106 3.79 14.76 2.51
C GLU A 106 3.13 13.41 2.18
N PHE A 107 2.47 13.32 1.04
CA PHE A 107 1.85 12.09 0.57
C PHE A 107 2.89 11.02 0.22
N GLU A 108 3.96 11.39 -0.50
CA GLU A 108 5.05 10.47 -0.85
C GLU A 108 5.72 9.89 0.40
N ASP A 109 6.03 10.73 1.39
CA ASP A 109 6.60 10.32 2.67
C ASP A 109 5.67 9.35 3.43
N SER A 110 4.37 9.67 3.50
CA SER A 110 3.38 8.80 4.15
C SER A 110 3.26 7.45 3.45
N GLN A 111 3.23 7.45 2.12
CA GLN A 111 3.16 6.22 1.33
C GLN A 111 4.42 5.37 1.48
N GLU A 112 5.60 6.00 1.53
CA GLU A 112 6.84 5.28 1.74
C GLU A 112 6.91 4.67 3.16
N GLN A 113 6.39 5.38 4.16
CA GLN A 113 6.28 4.85 5.52
C GLN A 113 5.34 3.64 5.59
N GLU A 114 4.14 3.72 5.00
CA GLU A 114 3.20 2.59 4.95
C GLU A 114 3.82 1.39 4.21
N LYS A 115 4.51 1.64 3.08
CA LYS A 115 5.22 0.60 2.34
C LYS A 115 6.29 -0.09 3.20
N LYS A 116 7.08 0.68 3.96
CA LYS A 116 8.09 0.13 4.89
C LYS A 116 7.43 -0.72 5.98
N GLU A 117 6.33 -0.27 6.56
CA GLU A 117 5.59 -1.02 7.58
C GLU A 117 5.01 -2.33 7.04
N ILE A 118 4.41 -2.29 5.85
CA ILE A 118 3.90 -3.50 5.18
C ILE A 118 5.05 -4.47 4.88
N GLN A 119 6.18 -3.96 4.38
CA GLN A 119 7.35 -4.78 4.07
C GLN A 119 7.89 -5.50 5.32
N ILE A 120 8.02 -4.79 6.45
CA ILE A 120 8.42 -5.38 7.74
C ILE A 120 7.43 -6.48 8.16
N ARG A 121 6.13 -6.23 7.98
CA ARG A 121 5.10 -7.21 8.32
C ARG A 121 5.17 -8.47 7.43
N VAL A 122 5.45 -8.30 6.14
CA VAL A 122 5.66 -9.40 5.21
C VAL A 122 6.86 -10.24 5.65
N GLU A 123 8.00 -9.61 5.93
CA GLU A 123 9.21 -10.32 6.40
C GLU A 123 8.97 -11.09 7.71
N ALA A 124 8.22 -10.51 8.64
CA ALA A 124 7.82 -11.19 9.86
C ALA A 124 6.95 -12.43 9.58
N LEU A 125 5.95 -12.32 8.71
CA LEU A 125 5.09 -13.44 8.33
C LEU A 125 5.83 -14.52 7.55
N GLU A 126 6.77 -14.15 6.69
CA GLU A 126 7.64 -15.10 5.99
C GLU A 126 8.50 -15.89 6.99
N SER A 127 9.10 -15.20 7.97
CA SER A 127 9.90 -15.85 9.01
C SER A 127 9.05 -16.83 9.84
N GLN A 128 7.82 -16.44 10.19
CA GLN A 128 6.87 -17.29 10.91
C GLN A 128 6.48 -18.53 10.08
N THR A 129 6.26 -18.35 8.77
CA THR A 129 5.94 -19.43 7.84
C THR A 129 7.09 -20.45 7.79
N ARG A 130 8.33 -19.99 7.58
CA ARG A 130 9.52 -20.87 7.58
C ARG A 130 9.67 -21.65 8.89
N GLN A 131 9.37 -21.04 10.03
CA GLN A 131 9.40 -21.73 11.33
C GLN A 131 8.32 -22.81 11.44
N LEU A 132 7.11 -22.55 10.94
CA LEU A 132 6.03 -23.53 10.95
C LEU A 132 6.32 -24.69 10.00
N GLU A 133 6.89 -24.42 8.82
CA GLU A 133 7.34 -25.45 7.88
C GLU A 133 8.38 -26.37 8.51
N LEU A 134 9.36 -25.80 9.23
CA LEU A 134 10.37 -26.61 9.93
C LEU A 134 9.74 -27.48 11.01
N LYS A 135 8.78 -26.95 11.79
CA LYS A 135 8.03 -27.73 12.78
C LYS A 135 7.23 -28.86 12.12
N ALA A 136 6.53 -28.58 11.01
CA ALA A 136 5.78 -29.58 10.26
C ALA A 136 6.70 -30.70 9.76
N LYS A 137 7.88 -30.36 9.23
CA LYS A 137 8.89 -31.33 8.81
C LYS A 137 9.39 -32.20 9.96
N ASN A 138 9.68 -31.60 11.11
CA ASN A 138 10.09 -32.36 12.30
C ASN A 138 9.01 -33.36 12.78
N TYR A 139 7.73 -32.96 12.73
CA TYR A 139 6.63 -33.88 13.06
C TYR A 139 6.46 -34.98 12.01
N ALA A 140 6.58 -34.67 10.72
CA ALA A 140 6.57 -35.69 9.67
C ALA A 140 7.68 -36.73 9.87
N ASP A 141 8.91 -36.28 10.16
CA ASP A 141 10.03 -37.19 10.46
C ASP A 141 9.77 -38.04 11.71
N GLN A 142 9.14 -37.48 12.74
CA GLN A 142 8.75 -38.21 13.95
C GLN A 142 7.71 -39.29 13.64
N ILE A 143 6.68 -38.95 12.84
CA ILE A 143 5.64 -39.87 12.42
C ILE A 143 6.25 -41.03 11.63
N SER A 144 7.10 -40.75 10.63
CA SER A 144 7.75 -41.81 9.83
C SER A 144 8.57 -42.79 10.68
N ARG A 145 9.29 -42.31 11.71
CA ARG A 145 10.02 -43.18 12.65
C ARG A 145 9.09 -44.04 13.51
N LEU A 146 7.88 -43.57 13.81
CA LEU A 146 6.88 -44.34 14.56
C LEU A 146 6.24 -45.40 13.66
N GLU A 147 5.89 -45.02 12.42
CA GLU A 147 5.37 -45.94 11.40
C GLU A 147 6.35 -47.08 11.10
N GLU A 148 7.66 -46.80 11.02
CA GLU A 148 8.69 -47.82 10.83
C GLU A 148 8.70 -48.84 11.99
N ARG A 149 8.68 -48.36 13.24
CA ARG A 149 8.61 -49.25 14.42
C ARG A 149 7.32 -50.07 14.46
N GLU A 150 6.20 -49.47 14.09
CA GLU A 150 4.93 -50.19 13.99
C GLU A 150 5.01 -51.30 12.93
N ALA A 151 5.61 -51.03 11.78
CA ALA A 151 5.82 -52.00 10.73
C ALA A 151 6.75 -53.16 11.17
N GLU A 152 7.82 -52.86 11.90
CA GLU A 152 8.71 -53.86 12.50
C GLU A 152 7.96 -54.76 13.49
N LEU A 153 7.23 -54.18 14.45
CA LEU A 153 6.42 -54.92 15.42
C LEU A 153 5.38 -55.80 14.72
N LYS A 154 4.74 -55.30 13.66
CA LYS A 154 3.78 -56.06 12.86
C LYS A 154 4.44 -57.23 12.15
N LYS A 155 5.67 -57.06 11.65
CA LYS A 155 6.46 -58.14 11.03
C LYS A 155 6.83 -59.20 12.06
N GLU A 156 7.27 -58.81 13.26
CA GLU A 156 7.59 -59.73 14.35
C GLU A 156 6.35 -60.51 14.82
N TYR A 157 5.22 -59.82 14.99
CA TYR A 157 3.94 -60.44 15.33
C TYR A 157 3.54 -61.49 14.28
N ASN A 158 3.60 -61.14 12.99
CA ASN A 158 3.28 -62.05 11.91
C ASN A 158 4.22 -63.26 11.87
N ALA A 159 5.53 -63.06 12.07
CA ALA A 159 6.49 -64.15 12.12
C ALA A 159 6.23 -65.11 13.30
N LEU A 160 5.93 -64.55 14.49
CA LEU A 160 5.58 -65.34 15.66
C LEU A 160 4.28 -66.11 15.46
N HIS A 161 3.27 -65.46 14.85
CA HIS A 161 2.00 -66.09 14.50
C HIS A 161 2.18 -67.24 13.51
N SER A 162 2.99 -67.07 12.46
CA SER A 162 3.34 -68.14 11.52
C SER A 162 4.02 -69.31 12.21
N ARG A 163 5.03 -69.05 13.06
CA ARG A 163 5.73 -70.09 13.83
C ARG A 163 4.78 -70.84 14.77
N HIS A 164 3.86 -70.14 15.43
CA HIS A 164 2.85 -70.76 16.28
C HIS A 164 1.89 -71.63 15.47
N THR A 165 1.43 -71.14 14.33
CA THR A 165 0.58 -71.90 13.41
C THR A 165 1.27 -73.16 12.88
N GLU A 166 2.55 -73.06 12.50
CA GLU A 166 3.37 -74.21 12.10
C GLU A 166 3.51 -75.22 13.23
N MET A 167 3.73 -74.77 14.46
CA MET A 167 3.82 -75.65 15.63
C MET A 167 2.53 -76.45 15.84
N ILE A 168 1.35 -75.82 15.70
CA ILE A 168 0.06 -76.51 15.77
C ILE A 168 -0.09 -77.55 14.66
N HIS A 169 0.25 -77.19 13.41
CA HIS A 169 0.17 -78.12 12.29
C HIS A 169 1.11 -79.32 12.50
N ASN A 170 2.36 -79.09 12.90
CA ASN A 170 3.32 -80.14 13.21
C ASN A 170 2.81 -81.06 14.33
N TYR A 171 2.26 -80.51 15.41
CA TYR A 171 1.68 -81.29 16.50
C TYR A 171 0.51 -82.16 16.04
N MET A 172 -0.39 -81.59 15.23
CA MET A 172 -1.52 -82.32 14.65
C MET A 172 -1.05 -83.46 13.75
N GLU A 173 -0.07 -83.22 12.89
CA GLU A 173 0.52 -84.22 12.00
C GLU A 173 1.22 -85.35 12.79
N HIS A 174 1.93 -85.02 13.87
CA HIS A 174 2.49 -86.02 14.79
C HIS A 174 1.40 -86.88 15.45
N LEU A 175 0.31 -86.27 15.88
CA LEU A 175 -0.82 -86.98 16.49
C LEU A 175 -1.52 -87.92 15.50
N GLU A 176 -1.66 -87.50 14.24
CA GLU A 176 -2.18 -88.34 13.16
C GLU A 176 -1.25 -89.51 12.83
N ARG A 177 0.07 -89.27 12.74
CA ARG A 177 1.07 -90.35 12.58
C ARG A 177 1.02 -91.34 13.74
N ALA A 178 0.91 -90.88 14.99
CA ALA A 178 0.83 -91.73 16.17
C ALA A 178 -0.46 -92.57 16.20
N LYS A 179 -1.58 -92.02 15.73
CA LYS A 179 -2.83 -92.78 15.54
C LYS A 179 -2.68 -93.85 14.45
N PHE A 180 -2.01 -93.54 13.33
CA PHE A 180 -1.82 -94.47 12.23
C PHE A 180 -0.89 -95.64 12.57
N HIS A 181 0.18 -95.39 13.33
CA HIS A 181 1.08 -96.45 13.82
C HIS A 181 0.35 -97.42 14.77
N GLN A 182 -0.53 -96.93 15.63
CA GLN A 182 -1.38 -97.78 16.48
C GLN A 182 -2.38 -98.65 15.69
N LEU A 183 -2.78 -98.23 14.48
CA LEU A 183 -3.74 -98.96 13.64
C LEU A 183 -3.07 -99.92 12.63
N THR A 184 -1.78 -99.74 12.30
CA THR A 184 -1.10 -100.46 11.21
C THR A 184 0.10 -101.33 11.64
N GLY A 185 0.51 -101.34 12.91
CA GLY A 185 1.56 -102.26 13.36
C GLY A 185 1.79 -102.24 14.86
N GLY A 186 1.42 -103.32 15.55
CA GLY A 186 1.89 -103.58 16.91
C GLY A 186 3.31 -104.14 16.86
N GLU A 187 4.29 -103.42 17.42
CA GLU A 187 5.26 -103.91 18.40
C GLU A 187 6.11 -102.72 18.93
N GLN A 188 6.37 -102.74 20.25
CA GLN A 188 7.35 -101.95 21.02
C GLN A 188 7.10 -100.44 21.27
N PRO A 189 6.78 -100.02 22.52
CA PRO A 189 6.82 -98.64 22.95
C PRO A 189 8.20 -98.28 23.53
N GLU A 190 8.95 -97.41 22.84
CA GLU A 190 10.13 -96.76 23.42
C GLU A 190 9.72 -95.55 24.28
N PRO A 191 10.46 -95.26 25.37
CA PRO A 191 9.93 -94.61 26.55
C PRO A 191 9.77 -93.10 26.39
N ILE A 192 8.71 -92.61 27.02
CA ILE A 192 8.48 -91.20 27.36
C ILE A 192 9.72 -90.71 28.12
N MET A 193 10.62 -90.01 27.42
CA MET A 193 11.73 -89.32 28.06
C MET A 193 11.14 -88.16 28.86
N HIS A 194 11.11 -88.35 30.18
CA HIS A 194 10.75 -87.32 31.14
C HIS A 194 11.60 -86.07 30.91
N ASN A 195 10.99 -85.02 30.37
CA ASN A 195 11.53 -83.67 30.43
C ASN A 195 11.70 -83.30 31.90
N ARG A 196 12.94 -83.31 32.39
CA ARG A 196 13.30 -82.69 33.66
C ARG A 196 13.07 -81.18 33.52
N ILE A 197 11.91 -80.72 33.94
CA ILE A 197 11.61 -79.31 34.18
C ILE A 197 12.57 -78.83 35.28
N ARG A 198 13.72 -78.28 34.89
CA ARG A 198 14.43 -77.31 35.72
C ARG A 198 13.55 -76.07 35.75
N LYS A 199 12.94 -75.83 36.91
CA LYS A 199 12.29 -74.55 37.22
C LYS A 199 13.38 -73.51 37.45
N GLU A 200 13.80 -72.82 36.39
CA GLU A 200 14.35 -71.48 36.57
C GLU A 200 13.18 -70.48 36.53
N PRO A 201 13.13 -69.49 37.46
CA PRO A 201 12.15 -68.41 37.37
C PRO A 201 12.40 -67.61 36.07
N PRO A 202 11.35 -67.04 35.45
CA PRO A 202 11.55 -66.20 34.28
C PRO A 202 12.45 -65.02 34.65
N ILE A 203 13.46 -64.78 33.81
CA ILE A 203 14.21 -63.53 33.81
C ILE A 203 13.19 -62.40 33.63
N SER A 204 12.91 -61.72 34.74
CA SER A 204 12.18 -60.47 34.79
C SER A 204 12.79 -59.58 33.71
N LEU A 205 11.98 -59.10 32.78
CA LEU A 205 12.37 -58.09 31.81
C LEU A 205 12.70 -56.82 32.61
N GLY A 206 13.95 -56.75 33.06
CA GLY A 206 14.51 -55.63 33.78
C GLY A 206 14.63 -54.47 32.83
N ILE A 207 13.85 -53.44 33.11
CA ILE A 207 14.00 -52.08 32.61
C ILE A 207 15.49 -51.72 32.66
N PHE A 208 16.04 -51.32 31.52
CA PHE A 208 17.42 -50.85 31.38
C PHE A 208 17.72 -49.79 32.47
N PRO A 209 18.72 -49.99 33.34
CA PRO A 209 19.22 -48.92 34.18
C PRO A 209 20.06 -47.99 33.28
N LEU A 210 19.61 -46.75 33.12
CA LEU A 210 20.52 -45.68 32.71
C LEU A 210 21.52 -45.44 33.87
N PRO A 211 22.81 -45.24 33.58
CA PRO A 211 23.83 -45.11 34.62
C PRO A 211 23.59 -43.87 35.52
N PRO A 212 23.72 -43.98 36.85
CA PRO A 212 23.67 -42.85 37.75
C PRO A 212 25.07 -42.22 37.93
N GLY A 213 25.15 -40.91 37.73
CA GLY A 213 26.20 -40.07 38.31
C GLY A 213 27.28 -39.59 37.34
N ASP A 214 27.03 -38.44 36.71
CA ASP A 214 27.85 -37.28 37.04
C ASP A 214 26.94 -36.04 37.07
N ALA A 215 26.31 -35.85 38.24
CA ALA A 215 25.75 -34.57 38.61
C ALA A 215 26.48 -34.15 39.89
N LEU A 216 27.60 -33.45 39.70
CA LEU A 216 28.13 -32.58 40.73
C LEU A 216 27.45 -31.21 40.60
N VAL A 217 26.73 -30.85 41.68
CA VAL A 217 26.69 -29.51 42.30
C VAL A 217 25.76 -28.50 41.60
N THR A 218 24.45 -28.35 41.92
CA THR A 218 23.68 -27.94 43.15
C THR A 218 23.09 -26.52 42.97
N PRO A 219 22.09 -26.04 43.77
CA PRO A 219 20.97 -26.71 44.43
C PRO A 219 19.62 -25.91 44.41
N ASP A 220 18.59 -26.57 44.93
CA ASP A 220 17.38 -26.07 45.64
C ASP A 220 16.23 -25.35 44.89
N THR A 221 15.07 -26.02 44.84
CA THR A 221 13.99 -25.74 45.81
C THR A 221 13.06 -26.96 45.98
N GLN A 222 12.74 -27.23 47.23
CA GLN A 222 12.09 -28.42 47.77
C GLN A 222 10.55 -28.30 47.79
N ARG A 223 9.90 -29.20 47.06
CA ARG A 223 8.81 -30.14 47.45
C ARG A 223 7.56 -29.62 48.19
N GLY A 224 6.39 -29.93 47.60
CA GLY A 224 5.07 -30.12 48.23
C GLY A 224 3.97 -29.54 47.33
N SER A 225 2.96 -30.26 46.81
CA SER A 225 2.16 -31.34 47.36
C SER A 225 1.57 -32.18 46.22
N VAL A 226 1.26 -33.43 46.57
CA VAL A 226 0.34 -34.36 45.92
C VAL A 226 -0.84 -33.65 45.25
N GLU A 227 -1.16 -34.02 44.01
CA GLU A 227 -2.52 -34.36 43.55
C GLU A 227 -2.49 -34.79 42.08
N THR A 228 -3.01 -35.99 41.80
CA THR A 228 -3.55 -36.37 40.48
C THR A 228 -4.62 -35.36 40.06
N PRO A 229 -4.57 -34.85 38.82
CA PRO A 229 -5.80 -34.89 38.05
C PRO A 229 -5.58 -35.05 36.53
N GLY A 230 -6.18 -36.11 35.98
CA GLY A 230 -6.93 -35.90 34.76
C GLY A 230 -8.09 -34.94 35.06
N SER A 231 -8.45 -34.14 34.05
CA SER A 231 -9.52 -33.12 34.05
C SER A 231 -9.08 -31.67 34.32
N ASP A 232 -9.38 -30.86 33.30
CA ASP A 232 -9.67 -29.42 33.31
C ASP A 232 -8.56 -28.40 33.55
N SER A 233 -8.05 -27.84 32.45
CA SER A 233 -7.92 -26.38 32.32
C SER A 233 -7.80 -25.94 30.86
N TRP A 234 -8.93 -25.50 30.33
CA TRP A 234 -9.05 -24.60 29.18
C TRP A 234 -8.15 -23.36 29.35
N LYS A 235 -7.77 -22.69 28.26
CA LYS A 235 -8.26 -21.34 27.92
C LYS A 235 -7.86 -20.96 26.49
N PHE A 236 -8.87 -20.88 25.63
CA PHE A 236 -8.88 -20.14 24.39
C PHE A 236 -8.47 -18.69 24.69
N ARG A 237 -7.42 -18.19 24.04
CA ARG A 237 -7.01 -16.78 24.16
C ARG A 237 -7.93 -15.97 23.26
N GLU A 238 -9.01 -15.44 23.84
CA GLU A 238 -9.70 -14.28 23.30
C GLU A 238 -8.69 -13.13 23.15
N LEU A 239 -8.24 -12.88 21.92
CA LEU A 239 -7.76 -11.56 21.55
C LEU A 239 -8.96 -10.74 21.09
N SER A 240 -9.29 -9.79 21.95
CA SER A 240 -10.14 -8.64 21.72
C SER A 240 -9.79 -7.85 20.44
N GLN A 241 -10.73 -7.85 19.49
CA GLN A 241 -11.14 -6.75 18.56
C GLN A 241 -10.11 -6.17 17.53
N PRO A 242 -10.55 -5.55 16.39
CA PRO A 242 -11.88 -5.04 16.10
C PRO A 242 -12.54 -5.53 14.79
N ARG A 243 -13.85 -5.35 14.83
CA ARG A 243 -14.90 -5.54 13.82
C ARG A 243 -14.52 -4.88 12.48
N SER A 244 -14.27 -5.69 11.44
CA SER A 244 -14.18 -5.22 10.06
C SER A 244 -15.51 -4.56 9.65
N ARG A 245 -15.52 -3.22 9.58
CA ARG A 245 -16.55 -2.47 8.85
C ARG A 245 -16.01 -2.16 7.47
N THR A 246 -16.13 -3.09 6.53
CA THR A 246 -16.10 -2.74 5.11
C THR A 246 -17.45 -2.10 4.78
N SER A 247 -17.56 -0.79 5.03
CA SER A 247 -18.72 -0.02 4.59
C SER A 247 -18.65 0.15 3.08
N LEU A 248 -19.33 -0.73 2.35
CA LEU A 248 -19.72 -0.49 0.96
C LEU A 248 -20.54 0.79 0.90
N LYS A 249 -19.94 1.85 0.36
CA LYS A 249 -20.68 3.01 -0.16
C LYS A 249 -20.13 3.35 -1.54
N VAL A 250 -20.34 2.40 -2.46
CA VAL A 250 -20.31 2.64 -3.90
C VAL A 250 -21.77 2.80 -4.36
N LYS A 251 -22.35 3.93 -4.00
CA LYS A 251 -23.56 4.58 -4.52
C LYS A 251 -23.31 6.05 -4.14
N GLU A 252 -22.95 6.98 -5.02
CA GLU A 252 -23.69 7.44 -6.20
C GLU A 252 -22.71 8.19 -7.15
N LEU A 253 -22.19 7.55 -8.19
CA LEU A 253 -21.55 8.26 -9.32
C LEU A 253 -21.80 7.52 -10.64
N PHE A 254 -23.03 7.07 -10.85
CA PHE A 254 -23.48 6.57 -12.16
C PHE A 254 -24.94 6.95 -12.44
N GLN A 255 -25.24 8.23 -12.26
CA GLN A 255 -26.36 8.91 -12.94
C GLN A 255 -25.91 10.33 -13.25
N LEU A 256 -25.18 10.51 -14.34
CA LEU A 256 -25.03 11.76 -15.12
C LEU A 256 -24.07 11.48 -16.30
N SER A 257 -24.53 10.61 -17.21
CA SER A 257 -24.03 10.55 -18.59
C SER A 257 -24.98 9.71 -19.43
N GLN A 258 -26.22 10.19 -19.58
CA GLN A 258 -26.97 10.11 -20.84
C GLN A 258 -28.07 11.17 -20.82
#